data_AF-A0A511HKL3-F1
#
_entry.id   AF-A0A511HKL3-F1
#
_cell.length_a   1.000
_cell.length_b   1.000
_cell.length_c   1.000
_cell.angle_alpha   90.00
_cell.angle_beta   90.00
_cell.angle_gamma   90.00
#
_symmetry.space_group_name_H-M   'P 1'
#
loop_
_entity.id
_entity.type
_entity.pdbx_description
1 polymer ?
#
loop_
_entity_poly.entity_id
_entity_poly.type
_entity_poly.pdbx_seq_one_letter_code
_entity_poly.pdbx_strand_id
1 'polypeptide(L)'
;MRMPFGADAWKTKLHREAISIRELLFLWAVEHVHLPALPHQASYVRREGHSTPSAEDLARLIEKMGFARLPYPRYSLLFEREGAAARLYRPPDSPHFNLRVGMQRPKELERFQMLIEDNTDLRKSPF
;
A
#
# COMPACT_ATOMS: atom_id res chain seq x y z
N MET A 1 4.54 20.23 7.23
CA MET A 1 4.23 19.41 8.43
C MET A 1 5.54 19.23 9.20
N ARG A 2 5.66 19.72 10.45
CA ARG A 2 6.89 19.57 11.27
C ARG A 2 6.90 18.18 11.89
N MET A 3 7.98 17.40 11.70
CA MET A 3 8.19 16.18 12.47
C MET A 3 8.41 16.54 13.94
N PRO A 4 7.65 15.99 14.88
CA PRO A 4 7.95 16.14 16.29
C PRO A 4 9.15 15.24 16.62
N PHE A 5 10.30 15.85 16.92
CA PHE A 5 11.45 15.15 17.50
C PHE A 5 11.29 15.15 19.02
N GLY A 6 10.70 14.09 19.56
CA GLY A 6 10.59 13.82 20.99
C GLY A 6 10.81 12.33 21.26
N ALA A 7 11.31 11.99 22.45
CA ALA A 7 11.69 10.62 22.83
C ALA A 7 10.58 9.57 22.61
N ASP A 8 9.31 10.00 22.63
CA ASP A 8 8.12 9.16 22.41
C ASP A 8 7.27 9.59 21.20
N ALA A 9 7.72 10.56 20.41
CA ALA A 9 6.96 11.07 19.26
C ALA A 9 6.80 10.03 18.14
N TRP A 10 7.73 9.08 18.04
CA TRP A 10 7.64 7.94 17.14
C TRP A 10 6.57 6.91 17.59
N LYS A 11 6.19 6.89 18.87
CA LYS A 11 5.22 5.92 19.42
C LYS A 11 3.75 6.32 19.20
N THR A 12 3.47 7.58 18.90
CA THR A 12 2.10 8.12 19.02
C THR A 12 1.27 8.02 17.74
N LYS A 13 1.85 7.90 16.54
CA LYS A 13 1.06 7.81 15.30
C LYS A 13 1.62 6.98 14.14
N LEU A 14 2.85 6.49 14.21
CA LEU A 14 3.50 5.84 13.05
C LEU A 14 3.90 4.42 13.42
N HIS A 15 3.03 3.48 13.07
CA HIS A 15 3.32 2.05 13.00
C HIS A 15 3.78 1.42 14.32
N ARG A 16 2.83 1.03 15.19
CA ARG A 16 3.07 -0.02 16.21
C ARG A 16 3.49 -1.38 15.60
N GLU A 17 3.61 -1.46 14.28
CA GLU A 17 3.85 -2.66 13.47
C GLU A 17 5.27 -2.76 12.89
N ALA A 18 6.04 -1.66 12.88
CA ALA A 18 7.41 -1.74 12.38
C ALA A 18 8.30 -2.40 13.44
N ILE A 19 8.89 -3.55 13.11
CA ILE A 19 9.70 -4.32 14.06
C ILE A 19 11.16 -3.85 14.09
N SER A 20 11.53 -2.87 13.25
CA SER A 20 12.85 -2.23 13.24
C SER A 20 12.82 -0.77 12.75
N ILE A 21 13.85 0.01 13.09
CA ILE A 21 14.05 1.39 12.59
C ILE A 21 14.17 1.41 11.06
N ARG A 22 14.87 0.44 10.46
CA ARG A 22 15.02 0.33 9.00
C ARG A 22 13.66 0.17 8.33
N GLU A 23 12.81 -0.68 8.88
CA GLU A 23 11.46 -0.91 8.39
C GLU A 23 10.57 0.33 8.54
N LEU A 24 10.66 1.00 9.69
CA LEU A 24 9.97 2.27 9.93
C LEU A 24 10.37 3.34 8.91
N LEU A 25 11.68 3.53 8.68
CA LEU A 25 12.19 4.50 7.72
C LEU A 25 11.76 4.17 6.29
N PHE A 26 11.71 2.89 5.94
CA PHE A 26 11.27 2.43 4.62
C PHE A 26 9.78 2.65 4.39
N LEU A 27 8.94 2.28 5.36
CA LEU A 27 7.50 2.59 5.36
C LEU A 27 7.26 4.09 5.25
N TRP A 28 7.99 4.87 6.05
CA TRP A 28 7.86 6.32 6.05
C TRP A 28 8.24 6.93 4.69
N ALA A 29 9.34 6.48 4.08
CA ALA A 29 9.76 6.93 2.76
C ALA A 29 8.68 6.65 1.70
N VAL A 30 8.09 5.46 1.69
CA VAL A 30 7.05 5.14 0.70
C VAL A 30 5.74 5.90 0.98
N GLU A 31 5.30 6.00 2.24
CA GLU A 31 4.03 6.64 2.60
C GLU A 31 4.03 8.16 2.54
N HIS A 32 5.16 8.78 2.87
CA HIS A 32 5.25 10.23 3.04
C HIS A 32 6.12 10.93 2.00
N VAL A 33 6.97 10.20 1.28
CA VAL A 33 7.82 10.78 0.23
C VAL A 33 7.38 10.31 -1.15
N HIS A 34 7.21 9.01 -1.35
CA HIS A 34 7.00 8.47 -2.70
C HIS A 34 5.53 8.48 -3.15
N LEU A 35 4.62 7.84 -2.41
CA LEU A 35 3.18 7.81 -2.78
C LEU A 35 2.54 9.20 -2.87
N PRO A 36 2.78 10.15 -1.94
CA PRO A 36 2.21 11.50 -2.04
C PRO A 36 2.76 12.32 -3.21
N ALA A 37 3.95 11.99 -3.72
CA ALA A 37 4.51 12.64 -4.90
C ALA A 37 3.80 12.22 -6.19
N LEU A 38 2.97 11.17 -6.16
CA LEU A 38 2.22 10.70 -7.31
C LEU A 38 0.85 11.41 -7.36
N PRO A 39 0.54 12.15 -8.45
CA PRO A 39 -0.64 13.02 -8.55
C PRO A 39 -1.98 12.26 -8.60
N HIS A 40 -1.96 10.98 -8.97
CA HIS A 40 -3.18 10.18 -9.09
C HIS A 40 -3.12 8.99 -8.14
N GLN A 41 -4.06 8.93 -7.20
CA GLN A 41 -4.05 7.91 -6.15
C GLN A 41 -5.41 7.24 -6.00
N ALA A 42 -5.40 6.00 -5.51
CA ALA A 42 -6.59 5.29 -5.07
C ALA A 42 -6.26 4.42 -3.87
N SER A 43 -7.25 4.23 -3.00
CA SER A 43 -7.19 3.33 -1.86
C SER A 43 -8.27 2.26 -2.01
N TYR A 44 -8.00 1.04 -1.57
CA TYR A 44 -8.92 -0.08 -1.62
C TYR A 44 -8.89 -0.83 -0.29
N VAL A 45 -10.03 -1.37 0.10
CA VAL A 45 -10.16 -2.17 1.31
C VAL A 45 -10.80 -3.51 1.01
N ARG A 46 -10.38 -4.52 1.76
CA ARG A 46 -11.01 -5.83 1.75
C ARG A 46 -12.47 -5.73 2.22
N ARG A 47 -13.40 -6.23 1.40
CA ARG A 47 -14.80 -6.48 1.81
C ARG A 47 -14.96 -7.93 2.28
N GLU A 48 -15.83 -8.15 3.26
CA GLU A 48 -16.32 -9.49 3.60
C GLU A 48 -17.20 -10.00 2.44
N GLY A 49 -16.80 -11.13 1.84
CA GLY A 49 -17.41 -11.73 0.65
C GLY A 49 -16.72 -13.06 0.28
N HIS A 50 -17.34 -13.82 -0.62
CA HIS A 50 -16.94 -15.20 -0.91
C HIS A 50 -15.68 -15.36 -1.79
N SER A 51 -15.23 -14.30 -2.49
CA SER A 51 -14.10 -14.36 -3.43
C SER A 51 -12.98 -13.36 -3.12
N THR A 52 -12.82 -12.92 -1.87
CA THR A 52 -11.84 -11.89 -1.56
C THR A 52 -10.41 -12.47 -1.55
N PRO A 53 -9.49 -11.99 -2.42
CA PRO A 53 -8.14 -12.55 -2.51
C PRO A 53 -7.39 -12.40 -1.19
N SER A 54 -6.46 -13.30 -0.90
CA SER A 54 -5.51 -13.06 0.18
C SER A 54 -4.59 -11.90 -0.19
N ALA A 55 -3.92 -11.30 0.81
CA ALA A 55 -2.92 -10.27 0.55
C ALA A 55 -1.80 -10.76 -0.39
N GLU A 56 -1.46 -12.04 -0.34
CA GLU A 56 -0.42 -12.62 -1.20
C GLU A 56 -0.93 -12.86 -2.64
N ASP A 57 -2.20 -13.23 -2.81
CA ASP A 57 -2.80 -13.33 -4.15
C ASP A 57 -2.86 -11.96 -4.82
N LEU A 58 -3.22 -10.93 -4.05
CA LEU A 58 -3.21 -9.55 -4.51
C LEU A 58 -1.79 -9.06 -4.82
N ALA A 59 -0.79 -9.45 -4.02
CA ALA A 59 0.61 -9.16 -4.29
C ALA A 59 1.04 -9.73 -5.65
N ARG A 60 0.72 -11.00 -5.92
CA ARG A 60 1.02 -11.66 -7.20
C ARG A 60 0.31 -10.98 -8.37
N LEU A 61 -0.92 -10.51 -8.16
CA LEU A 61 -1.63 -9.74 -9.19
C LEU A 61 -0.92 -8.42 -9.49
N ILE A 62 -0.48 -7.69 -8.46
CA ILE A 62 0.27 -6.43 -8.61
C ILE A 62 1.62 -6.68 -9.33
N GLU A 63 2.32 -7.77 -9.02
CA GLU A 63 3.53 -8.19 -9.74
C GLU A 63 3.26 -8.46 -11.22
N LYS A 64 2.15 -9.14 -11.56
CA LYS A 64 1.72 -9.34 -12.95
C LYS A 64 1.40 -8.03 -13.68
N MET A 65 1.07 -6.95 -12.97
CA MET A 65 0.89 -5.61 -13.54
C MET A 65 2.22 -4.87 -13.76
N GLY A 66 3.36 -5.54 -13.57
CA GLY A 66 4.70 -5.01 -13.84
C GLY A 66 5.31 -4.24 -12.68
N PHE A 67 4.76 -4.36 -11.46
CA PHE A 67 5.39 -3.81 -10.27
C PHE A 67 6.44 -4.78 -9.72
N ALA A 68 7.57 -4.24 -9.26
CA ALA A 68 8.57 -4.98 -8.50
C ALA A 68 8.21 -4.92 -7.01
N ARG A 69 8.14 -6.09 -6.36
CA ARG A 69 7.96 -6.19 -4.91
C ARG A 69 9.27 -5.90 -4.19
N LEU A 70 9.21 -5.02 -3.20
CA LEU A 70 10.36 -4.65 -2.38
C LEU A 70 10.53 -5.64 -1.20
N PRO A 71 11.77 -6.01 -0.83
CA PRO A 71 12.05 -7.11 0.10
C PRO A 71 11.77 -6.80 1.59
N TYR A 72 11.25 -5.62 1.91
CA TYR A 72 10.90 -5.15 3.24
C TYR A 72 9.55 -4.46 3.08
N PRO A 73 8.54 -4.50 3.98
CA PRO A 73 8.44 -4.92 5.40
C PRO A 73 7.60 -6.21 5.69
N ARG A 74 7.44 -6.62 6.96
CA ARG A 74 6.76 -7.89 7.37
C ARG A 74 5.23 -7.83 7.26
N TYR A 75 4.65 -6.66 7.56
CA TYR A 75 3.19 -6.44 7.60
C TYR A 75 2.68 -5.50 6.50
N SER A 76 3.58 -4.95 5.68
CA SER A 76 3.20 -4.28 4.44
C SER A 76 3.96 -4.91 3.28
N LEU A 77 3.34 -4.96 2.12
CA LEU A 77 4.01 -5.30 0.88
C LEU A 77 4.11 -4.02 0.07
N LEU A 78 5.32 -3.67 -0.33
CA LEU A 78 5.60 -2.45 -1.05
C LEU A 78 6.01 -2.80 -2.48
N PHE A 79 5.53 -2.00 -3.41
CA PHE A 79 5.65 -2.24 -4.83
C PHE A 79 6.05 -0.96 -5.53
N GLU A 80 6.99 -1.06 -6.46
CA GLU A 80 7.41 0.05 -7.29
C GLU A 80 7.39 -0.32 -8.77
N ARG A 81 7.13 0.68 -9.60
CA ARG A 81 7.24 0.64 -11.06
C ARG A 81 7.61 2.05 -11.50
N GLU A 82 8.20 2.21 -12.67
CA GLU A 82 8.44 3.55 -13.20
C GLU A 82 7.13 4.38 -13.20
N GLY A 83 7.15 5.52 -12.51
CA GLY A 83 5.99 6.40 -12.36
C GLY A 83 4.83 5.86 -11.53
N ALA A 84 4.99 4.76 -10.79
CA ALA A 84 3.92 4.22 -9.94
C ALA A 84 4.44 3.49 -8.69
N ALA A 85 3.64 3.51 -7.63
CA ALA A 85 3.94 2.76 -6.41
C ALA A 85 2.67 2.23 -5.77
N ALA A 86 2.78 1.13 -5.05
CA ALA A 86 1.67 0.59 -4.27
C ALA A 86 2.14 0.09 -2.90
N ARG A 87 1.26 0.21 -1.92
CA ARG A 87 1.40 -0.34 -0.57
C ARG A 87 0.19 -1.20 -0.27
N LEU A 88 0.44 -2.46 0.03
CA LEU A 88 -0.55 -3.39 0.54
C LEU A 88 -0.26 -3.66 2.02
N TYR A 89 -0.99 -3.01 2.90
CA TYR A 89 -0.86 -3.15 4.34
C TYR A 89 -1.79 -4.23 4.87
N ARG A 90 -1.24 -5.19 5.62
CA ARG A 90 -1.96 -6.26 6.30
C ARG A 90 -1.62 -6.20 7.79
N PRO A 91 -2.56 -5.77 8.65
CA PRO A 91 -2.35 -5.80 10.09
C PRO A 91 -2.02 -7.21 10.59
N PRO A 92 -1.15 -7.35 11.61
CA PRO A 92 -0.95 -8.62 12.31
C PRO A 92 -2.30 -9.16 12.81
N ASP A 93 -2.46 -10.48 12.74
CA ASP A 93 -3.63 -11.21 13.24
C ASP A 93 -4.99 -10.79 12.65
N SER A 94 -4.96 -10.02 11.55
CA SER A 94 -6.15 -9.59 10.83
C SER A 94 -6.22 -10.23 9.44
N PRO A 95 -7.42 -10.68 9.01
CA PRO A 95 -7.63 -11.07 7.62
C PRO A 95 -7.84 -9.85 6.72
N HIS A 96 -7.99 -8.64 7.28
CA HIS A 96 -8.16 -7.41 6.51
C HIS A 96 -6.84 -6.90 5.93
N PHE A 97 -6.95 -6.12 4.86
CA PHE A 97 -5.84 -5.38 4.31
C PHE A 97 -6.32 -4.08 3.66
N ASN A 98 -5.40 -3.13 3.53
CA ASN A 98 -5.58 -1.88 2.82
C ASN A 98 -4.56 -1.82 1.68
N LEU A 99 -5.03 -1.58 0.46
CA LEU A 99 -4.19 -1.32 -0.69
C LEU A 99 -4.25 0.16 -1.03
N ARG A 100 -3.10 0.83 -1.06
CA ARG A 100 -2.96 2.19 -1.57
C ARG A 100 -2.07 2.16 -2.80
N VAL A 101 -2.48 2.84 -3.86
CA VAL A 101 -1.71 2.95 -5.10
C VAL A 101 -1.60 4.42 -5.50
N GLY A 102 -0.44 4.79 -6.04
CA GLY A 102 -0.19 6.08 -6.66
C GLY A 102 0.40 5.88 -8.06
N MET A 103 0.07 6.79 -8.99
CA MET A 103 0.57 6.81 -10.36
C MET A 103 0.81 8.23 -10.86
N GLN A 104 1.75 8.37 -11.78
CA GLN A 104 2.10 9.64 -12.42
C GLN A 104 1.06 10.09 -13.44
N ARG A 105 0.37 9.14 -14.09
CA ARG A 105 -0.61 9.42 -15.15
C ARG A 105 -2.00 8.91 -14.78
N PRO A 106 -3.07 9.65 -15.10
CA PRO A 106 -4.44 9.27 -14.72
C PRO A 106 -4.91 8.02 -15.47
N LYS A 107 -4.53 7.88 -16.75
CA LYS A 107 -4.82 6.68 -17.57
C LYS A 107 -4.22 5.40 -16.99
N GLU A 108 -3.07 5.50 -16.33
CA GLU A 108 -2.46 4.34 -15.69
C GLU A 108 -3.28 3.92 -14.47
N LEU A 109 -3.79 4.90 -13.70
CA LEU A 109 -4.66 4.63 -12.56
C LEU A 109 -6.00 4.03 -13.00
N GLU A 110 -6.59 4.51 -14.09
CA GLU A 110 -7.81 3.93 -14.68
C GLU A 110 -7.60 2.47 -15.11
N ARG A 111 -6.47 2.17 -15.78
CA ARG A 111 -6.12 0.79 -16.17
C ARG A 111 -5.94 -0.11 -14.96
N PHE A 112 -5.28 0.39 -13.92
CA PHE A 112 -5.12 -0.36 -12.67
C PHE A 112 -6.47 -0.64 -12.00
N GLN A 113 -7.36 0.36 -11.98
CA GLN A 113 -8.71 0.21 -11.44
C GLN A 113 -9.49 -0.90 -12.15
N MET A 114 -9.51 -0.86 -13.48
CA MET A 114 -10.16 -1.88 -14.30
C MET A 114 -9.59 -3.28 -14.02
N LEU A 115 -8.26 -3.43 -13.98
CA LEU A 115 -7.64 -4.72 -13.69
C LEU A 115 -7.95 -5.24 -12.28
N ILE A 116 -8.01 -4.36 -11.27
CA ILE A 116 -8.39 -4.74 -9.92
C ILE A 116 -9.85 -5.17 -9.86
N GLU A 117 -10.76 -4.43 -10.51
CA GLU A 117 -12.20 -4.73 -10.54
C GLU A 117 -12.49 -6.03 -11.32
N ASP A 118 -11.76 -6.30 -12.40
CA ASP A 118 -11.92 -7.53 -13.20
C ASP A 118 -11.39 -8.79 -12.51
N ASN A 119 -10.40 -8.64 -11.62
CA ASN A 119 -9.72 -9.78 -10.98
C ASN A 119 -10.08 -9.96 -9.50
N THR A 120 -10.74 -8.99 -8.87
CA THR A 120 -10.98 -8.98 -7.42
C THR A 120 -12.30 -8.28 -7.06
N ASP A 121 -12.91 -8.68 -5.96
CA ASP A 121 -14.09 -8.00 -5.39
C ASP A 121 -13.72 -6.75 -4.54
N LEU A 122 -12.54 -6.17 -4.75
CA LEU A 122 -12.09 -5.02 -3.97
C LEU A 122 -12.90 -3.77 -4.32
N ARG A 123 -13.23 -2.99 -3.28
CA ARG A 123 -13.89 -1.69 -3.46
C ARG A 123 -12.92 -0.56 -3.15
N LYS A 124 -13.02 0.50 -3.93
CA LYS A 124 -12.38 1.77 -3.60
C LYS A 124 -12.85 2.23 -2.23
N SER A 125 -11.89 2.59 -1.39
CA SER A 125 -12.10 3.32 -0.16
C SER A 125 -12.45 4.77 -0.51
N PRO A 126 -13.53 5.34 0.03
CA PRO A 126 -13.83 6.77 -0.12
C PRO A 126 -12.92 7.67 0.74
N PHE A 127 -12.01 7.05 1.51
CA PHE A 127 -11.04 7.69 2.39
C PHE A 127 -9.60 7.48 1.91
#